data_AF-A0A382Z1Q4-F1
#
_entry.id   AF-A0A382Z1Q4-F1
#
_cell.length_a   1.000
_cell.length_b   1.000
_cell.length_c   1.000
_cell.angle_alpha   90.00
_cell.angle_beta   90.00
_cell.angle_gamma   90.00
#
_symmetry.space_group_name_H-M   'P 1'
#
loop_
_entity.id
_entity.type
_entity.pdbx_description
1 polymer ?
#
loop_
_entity_poly.entity_id
_entity_poly.type
_entity_poly.pdbx_seq_one_letter_code
_entity_poly.pdbx_strand_id
1 'polypeptide(L)'
;MKFGFFMMPSHSHRENPTLSFERDLGMIEYTESLGFDEFWVGEHHTGGWETIPAPDIFLASAGARTKRIRLGTAVVNLSYHHP
;
A
#
# COMPACT_ATOMS: atom_id res chain seq x y z
N MET A 1 -12.80 17.90 8.51
CA MET A 1 -12.98 16.97 7.38
C MET A 1 -11.76 16.06 7.36
N LYS A 2 -11.92 14.77 7.05
CA LYS A 2 -10.80 13.82 6.94
C LYS A 2 -10.54 13.48 5.48
N PHE A 3 -9.28 13.24 5.12
CA PHE A 3 -8.86 12.91 3.76
C PHE A 3 -8.05 11.62 3.72
N GLY A 4 -8.43 10.72 2.81
CA GLY A 4 -7.71 9.47 2.55
C GLY A 4 -7.03 9.49 1.19
N PHE A 5 -5.87 8.84 1.09
CA PHE A 5 -5.17 8.58 -0.16
C PHE A 5 -5.31 7.10 -0.53
N PHE A 6 -5.68 6.81 -1.77
CA PHE A 6 -5.74 5.46 -2.29
C PHE A 6 -4.63 5.26 -3.32
N MET A 7 -3.78 4.27 -3.12
CA MET A 7 -2.68 3.93 -4.01
C MET A 7 -2.97 2.64 -4.76
N MET A 8 -2.89 2.72 -6.09
CA MET A 8 -2.69 1.56 -6.97
C MET A 8 -1.17 1.42 -7.16
N PRO A 9 -0.52 0.35 -6.66
CA PRO A 9 0.93 0.16 -6.74
C PRO A 9 1.33 -0.26 -8.17
N SER A 10 1.04 0.57 -9.16
CA SER A 10 1.19 0.26 -10.58
C SER A 10 2.60 0.59 -11.04
N HIS A 11 3.39 -0.44 -11.27
CA HIS A 11 4.77 -0.35 -11.72
C HIS A 11 4.96 -1.09 -13.03
N SER A 12 5.93 -0.64 -13.84
CA SER A 12 6.30 -1.37 -15.04
C SER A 12 6.86 -2.74 -14.69
N HIS A 13 6.44 -3.79 -15.40
CA HIS A 13 7.03 -5.13 -15.34
C HIS A 13 8.55 -5.20 -15.61
N ARG A 14 9.16 -4.10 -16.07
CA ARG A 14 10.62 -3.98 -16.26
C ARG A 14 11.35 -3.34 -15.08
N GLU A 15 10.63 -2.79 -14.11
CA GLU A 15 11.21 -2.18 -12.91
C GLU A 15 11.63 -3.27 -11.92
N ASN A 16 12.63 -2.95 -11.09
CA ASN A 16 13.03 -3.81 -10.00
C ASN A 16 11.91 -3.82 -8.94
N PRO A 17 11.35 -4.99 -8.57
CA PRO A 17 10.20 -5.05 -7.67
C PRO A 17 10.54 -4.54 -6.26
N THR A 18 11.76 -4.74 -5.77
CA THR A 18 12.21 -4.18 -4.48
C THR A 18 12.20 -2.66 -4.51
N LEU A 19 12.65 -2.05 -5.61
CA LEU A 19 12.58 -0.59 -5.77
C LEU A 19 11.13 -0.10 -5.77
N SER A 20 10.24 -0.77 -6.48
CA SER A 20 8.80 -0.45 -6.49
C SER A 20 8.20 -0.47 -5.09
N PHE A 21 8.44 -1.53 -4.29
CA PHE A 21 7.97 -1.59 -2.91
C PHE A 21 8.52 -0.46 -2.03
N GLU A 22 9.81 -0.13 -2.15
CA GLU A 22 10.40 0.98 -1.37
C GLU A 22 9.80 2.34 -1.75
N ARG A 23 9.48 2.55 -3.04
CA ARG A 23 8.80 3.77 -3.49
C ARG A 23 7.38 3.84 -2.97
N ASP A 24 6.67 2.73 -2.94
CA ASP A 24 5.31 2.64 -2.40
C ASP A 24 5.30 2.92 -0.89
N LEU A 25 6.26 2.39 -0.13
CA LEU A 25 6.43 2.73 1.29
C LEU A 25 6.77 4.22 1.49
N GLY A 26 7.65 4.77 0.65
CA GLY A 26 7.98 6.19 0.65
C GLY A 26 6.77 7.08 0.32
N MET A 27 5.85 6.59 -0.53
CA MET A 27 4.60 7.30 -0.83
C MET A 27 3.71 7.44 0.40
N ILE A 28 3.68 6.43 1.27
CA ILE A 28 2.91 6.47 2.53
C ILE A 28 3.50 7.52 3.47
N GLU A 29 4.82 7.52 3.68
CA GLU A 29 5.50 8.53 4.49
C GLU A 29 5.29 9.94 3.94
N TYR A 30 5.38 10.10 2.63
CA TYR A 30 5.14 11.38 1.97
C TYR A 30 3.69 11.84 2.15
N THR A 31 2.73 10.93 2.00
CA THR A 31 1.30 11.21 2.20
C THR A 31 1.00 11.62 3.64
N GLU A 32 1.62 10.98 4.64
CA GLU A 32 1.55 11.41 6.04
C GLU A 32 2.11 12.83 6.21
N SER A 33 3.25 13.14 5.56
CA SER A 33 3.87 14.48 5.64
C SER A 33 2.99 15.58 5.05
N LEU A 34 2.12 15.25 4.11
CA LEU A 34 1.14 16.15 3.51
C LEU A 34 -0.11 16.35 4.39
N GLY A 35 -0.24 15.63 5.50
CA GLY A 35 -1.32 15.79 6.46
C GLY A 35 -2.58 14.97 6.16
N PHE A 36 -2.50 13.94 5.32
CA PHE A 36 -3.62 13.00 5.13
C PHE A 36 -3.88 12.18 6.40
N ASP A 37 -5.15 11.83 6.61
CA ASP A 37 -5.58 11.06 7.77
C ASP A 37 -5.43 9.55 7.54
N GLU A 38 -5.55 9.10 6.30
CA GLU A 38 -5.63 7.68 5.94
C GLU A 38 -4.88 7.35 4.64
N PHE A 39 -4.29 6.16 4.58
CA PHE A 39 -3.69 5.57 3.39
C PHE A 39 -4.27 4.19 3.13
N TRP A 40 -4.68 3.95 1.88
CA TRP A 40 -5.37 2.73 1.46
C TRP A 40 -4.65 2.07 0.28
N VAL A 41 -4.49 0.74 0.34
CA VAL A 41 -3.84 -0.07 -0.71
C VAL A 41 -4.65 -1.33 -1.02
N GLY A 42 -4.73 -1.72 -2.28
CA GLY A 42 -5.46 -2.91 -2.74
C GLY A 42 -4.61 -4.17 -2.86
N GLU A 43 -5.25 -5.34 -2.74
CA GLU A 43 -4.64 -6.66 -2.92
C GLU A 43 -4.65 -7.14 -4.38
N HIS A 44 -3.47 -7.39 -4.94
CA HIS A 44 -3.30 -7.83 -6.33
C HIS A 44 -2.31 -8.99 -6.44
N HIS A 45 -2.72 -10.06 -7.13
CA HIS A 45 -1.94 -11.29 -7.30
C HIS A 45 -1.45 -11.50 -8.73
N THR A 46 -2.24 -11.05 -9.70
CA THR A 46 -2.06 -11.35 -11.12
C THR A 46 -2.11 -10.07 -11.93
N GLY A 47 -1.30 -9.96 -12.98
CA GLY A 47 -1.29 -8.79 -13.88
C GLY A 47 0.07 -8.11 -13.99
N GLY A 48 0.98 -8.33 -13.04
CA GLY A 48 2.39 -7.91 -13.13
C GLY A 48 2.65 -6.40 -13.03
N TRP A 49 1.60 -5.58 -13.01
CA TRP A 49 1.69 -4.14 -12.79
C TRP A 49 1.46 -3.77 -11.33
N GLU A 50 0.45 -4.36 -10.70
CA GLU A 50 0.13 -4.15 -9.29
C GLU A 50 0.66 -5.32 -8.47
N THR A 51 1.74 -5.09 -7.72
CA THR A 51 2.58 -6.18 -7.18
C THR A 51 2.44 -6.39 -5.67
N ILE A 52 1.34 -5.95 -5.05
CA ILE A 52 1.08 -6.10 -3.61
C ILE A 52 0.03 -7.21 -3.36
N PRO A 53 0.43 -8.48 -3.16
CA PRO A 53 -0.50 -9.59 -2.91
C PRO A 53 -0.87 -9.78 -1.43
N ALA A 54 -0.09 -9.18 -0.51
CA ALA A 54 -0.28 -9.25 0.94
C ALA A 54 -0.26 -7.82 1.50
N PRO A 55 -1.35 -7.05 1.36
CA PRO A 55 -1.39 -5.65 1.75
C PRO A 55 -1.25 -5.47 3.27
N ASP A 56 -1.67 -6.43 4.07
CA ASP A 56 -1.49 -6.46 5.53
C ASP A 56 -0.01 -6.46 5.93
N ILE A 57 0.80 -7.32 5.32
CA ILE A 57 2.25 -7.38 5.57
C ILE A 57 2.95 -6.12 5.04
N PHE A 58 2.55 -5.64 3.87
CA PHE A 58 3.06 -4.39 3.31
C PHE A 58 2.76 -3.19 4.24
N LEU A 59 1.53 -3.07 4.73
CA LEU A 59 1.14 -2.02 5.67
C LEU A 59 1.78 -2.18 7.05
N ALA A 60 2.09 -3.40 7.49
CA ALA A 60 2.86 -3.62 8.72
C ALA A 60 4.25 -2.99 8.64
N SER A 61 4.92 -3.08 7.48
CA SER A 61 6.18 -2.37 7.22
C SER A 61 6.00 -0.85 7.27
N ALA A 62 4.94 -0.33 6.65
CA ALA A 62 4.62 1.10 6.70
C ALA A 62 4.30 1.60 8.13
N GLY A 63 3.73 0.75 8.98
CA GLY A 63 3.46 1.05 10.38
C GLY A 63 4.72 1.31 11.21
N ALA A 64 5.88 0.76 10.80
CA ALA A 64 7.16 1.09 11.42
C ALA A 64 7.76 2.42 10.94
N ARG A 65 7.27 2.95 9.80
CA ARG A 65 7.79 4.16 9.12
C ARG A 65 6.94 5.41 9.38
N THR A 66 5.71 5.22 9.85
CA THR A 66 4.73 6.29 10.07
C THR A 66 4.30 6.39 11.53
N LYS A 67 3.70 7.53 11.92
CA LYS A 67 3.36 7.79 13.34
C LYS A 67 1.91 8.18 13.60
N ARG A 68 1.18 8.63 12.57
CA ARG A 68 -0.13 9.28 12.69
C ARG A 68 -1.13 8.75 11.67
N ILE A 69 -0.71 8.57 10.41
CA ILE A 69 -1.61 8.17 9.33
C ILE A 69 -2.21 6.79 9.63
N ARG A 70 -3.51 6.64 9.38
CA ARG A 70 -4.17 5.34 9.51
C ARG A 70 -3.93 4.54 8.24
N LEU A 71 -3.53 3.29 8.41
CA LEU A 71 -3.24 2.37 7.32
C LEU A 71 -4.42 1.41 7.14
N GLY A 72 -4.87 1.22 5.89
CA GLY A 72 -6.02 0.37 5.59
C GLY A 72 -5.91 -0.35 4.26
N THR A 73 -6.66 -1.45 4.13
CA THR A 73 -6.76 -2.22 2.89
C THR A 73 -8.02 -1.86 2.14
N ALA A 74 -7.93 -1.73 0.81
CA ALA A 74 -9.06 -1.44 -0.07
C ALA A 74 -8.87 -2.20 -1.40
N VAL A 75 -8.96 -3.53 -1.40
CA VAL A 75 -9.50 -4.42 -0.36
C VAL A 75 -8.55 -5.57 -0.01
N VAL A 76 -8.87 -6.33 1.03
CA VAL A 76 -8.44 -7.74 1.16
C VAL A 76 -9.43 -8.62 0.42
N ASN A 77 -8.94 -9.54 -0.40
CA ASN A 77 -9.79 -10.46 -1.17
C ASN A 77 -10.19 -11.64 -0.29
N LEU A 78 -11.27 -11.50 0.50
CA LEU A 78 -11.68 -12.47 1.52
C LEU A 78 -11.76 -13.93 1.03
N SER A 79 -12.16 -14.17 -0.22
CA SER A 79 -12.23 -15.53 -0.79
C SER A 79 -10.87 -16.22 -1.00
N TYR A 80 -9.76 -15.48 -0.90
CA TYR A 80 -8.39 -16.00 -1.11
C TYR A 80 -7.69 -16.40 0.18
N HIS A 81 -8.30 -16.13 1.33
CA HIS A 81 -7.70 -16.36 2.64
C HIS A 81 -8.58 -17.31 3.45
N HIS A 82 -7.95 -18.09 4.33
CA HIS A 82 -8.69 -18.83 5.36
C HIS A 82 -9.11 -17.84 6.45
N PRO A 83 -10.39 -17.83 6.89
CA PRO A 83 -10.84 -16.99 7.99
C PRO A 83 -10.25 -17.41 9.34
#